data_AF-A0A0J1HCR7-F1
#
_entry.id   AF-A0A0J1HCR7-F1
#
_cell.length_a   1.000
_cell.length_b   1.000
_cell.length_c   1.000
_cell.angle_alpha   90.00
_cell.angle_beta   90.00
_cell.angle_gamma   90.00
#
_symmetry.space_group_name_H-M   'P 1'
#
loop_
_entity.id
_entity.type
_entity.pdbx_description
1 polymer ?
#
loop_
_entity_poly.entity_id
_entity_poly.type
_entity_poly.pdbx_seq_one_letter_code
_entity_poly.pdbx_strand_id
1 'polypeptide(L)'
;MTSLAMAEESTMSNDMMTDKIGRAKSAAPPSVSNDATIIVDGKEVVKGTNGWTCMPETMPGDNAPICADAVWLEMMGALTSKADYKPTRIGISYMLQGDAGGGVSNSDPYHASPKEAADYVETGPHMMIIVPKEMLTGLTDDPSKGGPYVMWKDTPYAHIMIPVADK
;
A
#
# COMPACT_ATOMS: atom_id res chain seq x y z
N MET A 1 21.99 -12.77 35.78
CA MET A 1 21.50 -13.24 34.46
C MET A 1 20.41 -12.34 33.88
N THR A 2 19.72 -11.52 34.68
CA THR A 2 18.60 -10.66 34.22
C THR A 2 19.01 -9.44 33.37
N SER A 3 20.19 -8.86 33.60
CA SER A 3 20.63 -7.64 32.89
C SER A 3 21.02 -7.89 31.42
N LEU A 4 21.61 -9.05 31.11
CA LEU A 4 21.98 -9.40 29.74
C LEU A 4 20.75 -9.65 28.86
N ALA A 5 19.77 -10.41 29.38
CA ALA A 5 18.54 -10.71 28.65
C ALA A 5 17.73 -9.46 28.30
N MET A 6 17.66 -8.47 29.20
CA MET A 6 16.98 -7.19 28.94
C MET A 6 17.71 -6.35 27.88
N ALA A 7 19.04 -6.40 27.84
CA ALA A 7 19.82 -5.70 26.83
C ALA A 7 19.68 -6.33 25.43
N GLU A 8 19.64 -7.66 25.36
CA GLU A 8 19.39 -8.41 24.12
C GLU A 8 17.98 -8.14 23.58
N GLU A 9 16.96 -8.18 24.44
CA GLU A 9 15.57 -7.94 24.06
C GLU A 9 15.32 -6.50 23.56
N SER A 10 15.94 -5.51 24.22
CA SER A 10 15.91 -4.10 23.79
C SER A 10 16.60 -3.88 22.44
N THR A 11 17.74 -4.54 22.23
CA THR A 11 18.50 -4.45 20.97
C THR A 11 17.71 -5.07 19.82
N MET A 12 17.15 -6.26 20.02
CA MET A 12 16.30 -6.95 19.03
C MET A 12 15.07 -6.11 18.65
N SER A 13 14.41 -5.49 19.64
CA SER A 13 13.28 -4.59 19.41
C SER A 13 13.67 -3.37 18.56
N ASN A 14 14.83 -2.76 18.84
CA ASN A 14 15.33 -1.62 18.05
C ASN A 14 15.71 -2.01 16.62
N ASP A 15 16.31 -3.18 16.42
CA ASP A 15 16.67 -3.69 15.10
C ASP A 15 15.41 -3.97 14.28
N MET A 16 14.41 -4.64 14.87
CA MET A 16 13.10 -4.87 14.22
C MET A 16 12.40 -3.56 13.85
N MET A 17 12.45 -2.56 14.72
CA MET A 17 11.88 -1.23 14.45
C MET A 17 12.61 -0.54 13.29
N THR A 18 13.94 -0.62 13.26
CA THR A 18 14.78 -0.06 12.19
C THR A 18 14.48 -0.71 10.85
N ASP A 19 14.32 -2.04 10.82
CA ASP A 19 13.96 -2.79 9.62
C ASP A 19 12.57 -2.39 9.09
N LYS A 20 11.59 -2.25 9.98
CA LYS A 20 10.24 -1.78 9.60
C LYS A 20 10.29 -0.35 9.05
N ILE A 21 11.05 0.55 9.65
CA ILE A 21 11.23 1.92 9.12
C ILE A 21 11.89 1.89 7.74
N GLY A 22 12.96 1.11 7.57
CA GLY A 22 13.66 0.96 6.30
C GLY A 22 12.75 0.43 5.20
N ARG A 23 11.94 -0.58 5.52
CA ARG A 23 10.95 -1.15 4.60
C ARG A 23 9.83 -0.17 4.26
N ALA A 24 9.28 0.56 5.24
CA ALA A 24 8.29 1.60 4.96
C ALA A 24 8.85 2.65 3.98
N LYS A 25 10.12 3.06 4.17
CA LYS A 25 10.76 4.04 3.29
C LYS A 25 11.02 3.52 1.88
N SER A 26 11.18 2.21 1.68
CA SER A 26 11.43 1.62 0.36
C SER A 26 10.18 1.56 -0.53
N ALA A 27 9.00 1.84 0.03
CA ALA A 27 7.75 1.92 -0.72
C ALA A 27 7.73 3.01 -1.79
N ALA A 28 8.51 4.08 -1.65
CA ALA A 28 8.48 5.26 -2.51
C ALA A 28 9.89 5.81 -2.80
N PRO A 29 10.05 6.71 -3.80
CA PRO A 29 11.32 7.35 -4.06
C PRO A 29 11.81 8.12 -2.82
N PRO A 30 13.14 8.23 -2.58
CA PRO A 30 13.66 8.94 -1.41
C PRO A 30 13.21 10.39 -1.30
N SER A 31 12.92 11.06 -2.42
CA SER A 31 12.36 12.42 -2.44
C SER A 31 10.95 12.52 -1.84
N VAL A 32 10.26 11.38 -1.65
CA VAL A 32 8.97 11.27 -0.97
C VAL A 32 9.17 10.67 0.42
N SER A 33 9.81 9.50 0.52
CA SER A 33 9.82 8.73 1.76
C SER A 33 10.75 9.28 2.86
N ASN A 34 11.73 10.12 2.52
CA ASN A 34 12.62 10.70 3.54
C ASN A 34 11.91 11.67 4.49
N ASP A 35 10.91 12.39 3.98
CA ASP A 35 10.17 13.41 4.73
C ASP A 35 8.73 12.98 5.04
N ALA A 36 8.38 11.72 4.77
CA ALA A 36 7.07 11.14 5.05
C ALA A 36 6.91 10.79 6.54
N THR A 37 5.66 10.80 7.00
CA THR A 37 5.30 10.19 8.28
C THR A 37 5.45 8.67 8.14
N ILE A 38 5.99 8.00 9.15
CA ILE A 38 6.10 6.54 9.18
C ILE A 38 5.19 5.99 10.26
N ILE A 39 4.30 5.11 9.84
CA ILE A 39 3.41 4.37 10.72
C ILE A 39 3.85 2.91 10.75
N VAL A 40 4.00 2.37 11.97
CA VAL A 40 4.30 0.96 12.21
C VAL A 40 3.34 0.45 13.28
N ASP A 41 2.68 -0.67 13.00
CA ASP A 41 1.70 -1.30 13.91
C ASP A 41 0.63 -0.31 14.41
N GLY A 42 0.17 0.57 13.52
CA GLY A 42 -0.83 1.61 13.81
C GLY A 42 -0.32 2.81 14.61
N LYS A 43 0.99 2.90 14.87
CA LYS A 43 1.61 4.00 15.63
C LYS A 43 2.51 4.86 14.75
N GLU A 44 2.42 6.16 14.89
CA GLU A 44 3.41 7.09 14.34
C GLU A 44 4.75 6.89 15.07
N VAL A 45 5.77 6.48 14.32
CA VAL A 45 7.14 6.26 14.84
C VAL A 45 8.12 7.29 14.30
N VAL A 46 7.82 7.91 13.15
CA VAL A 46 8.54 9.05 12.60
C VAL A 46 7.50 10.06 12.13
N LYS A 47 7.62 11.30 12.60
CA LYS A 47 6.78 12.40 12.14
C LYS A 47 7.32 12.99 10.84
N GLY A 48 6.49 13.04 9.81
CA GLY A 48 6.82 13.63 8.52
C GLY A 48 6.50 15.12 8.41
N THR A 49 6.84 15.70 7.26
CA THR A 49 6.62 17.11 6.93
C THR A 49 6.05 17.36 5.52
N ASN A 50 5.95 16.34 4.67
CA ASN A 50 5.55 16.50 3.27
C ASN A 50 4.13 15.99 2.92
N GLY A 51 3.37 15.54 3.91
CA GLY A 51 1.98 15.08 3.74
C GLY A 51 1.82 13.63 3.24
N TRP A 52 2.90 12.87 3.11
CA TRP A 52 2.87 11.45 2.81
C TRP A 52 2.97 10.61 4.08
N THR A 53 2.39 9.41 4.03
CA THR A 53 2.50 8.40 5.09
C THR A 53 2.97 7.09 4.50
N CYS A 54 4.09 6.55 5.00
CA CYS A 54 4.60 5.24 4.60
C CYS A 54 4.43 4.19 5.72
N MET A 55 4.13 2.96 5.31
CA MET A 55 3.90 1.80 6.18
C MET A 55 4.71 0.59 5.67
N PRO A 56 5.24 -0.28 6.55
CA PRO A 56 6.08 -1.42 6.17
C PRO A 56 5.30 -2.60 5.58
N GLU A 57 3.98 -2.60 5.70
CA GLU A 57 3.07 -3.64 5.23
C GLU A 57 1.73 -2.99 4.88
N THR A 58 1.00 -3.57 3.93
CA THR A 58 -0.30 -3.07 3.48
C THR A 58 -1.43 -3.84 4.17
N MET A 59 -1.27 -5.16 4.24
CA MET A 59 -2.05 -6.08 5.05
C MET A 59 -1.16 -6.71 6.14
N PRO A 60 -1.75 -7.12 7.29
CA PRO A 60 -0.97 -7.72 8.37
C PRO A 60 -0.14 -8.93 7.90
N GLY A 61 1.18 -8.82 8.00
CA GLY A 61 2.14 -9.88 7.68
C GLY A 61 2.53 -10.00 6.20
N ASP A 62 2.02 -9.16 5.30
CA ASP A 62 2.37 -9.24 3.87
C ASP A 62 3.77 -8.70 3.56
N ASN A 63 4.31 -7.85 4.44
CA ASN A 63 5.58 -7.14 4.24
C ASN A 63 5.64 -6.35 2.91
N ALA A 64 4.50 -5.98 2.33
CA ALA A 64 4.39 -5.19 1.10
C ALA A 64 4.26 -3.71 1.47
N PRO A 65 5.36 -2.92 1.44
CA PRO A 65 5.35 -1.57 1.95
C PRO A 65 4.64 -0.62 0.99
N ILE A 66 3.91 0.32 1.58
CA ILE A 66 3.11 1.30 0.85
C ILE A 66 3.44 2.71 1.35
N CYS A 67 3.43 3.68 0.44
CA CYS A 67 3.49 5.09 0.82
C CYS A 67 2.42 5.88 0.08
N ALA A 68 1.57 6.54 0.85
CA ALA A 68 0.28 7.03 0.40
C ALA A 68 0.07 8.50 0.79
N ASP A 69 -0.59 9.26 -0.07
CA ASP A 69 -1.08 10.58 0.28
C ASP A 69 -2.37 10.52 1.11
N ALA A 70 -2.85 11.69 1.55
CA ALA A 70 -4.07 11.79 2.35
C ALA A 70 -5.33 11.21 1.69
N VAL A 71 -5.47 11.33 0.36
CA VAL A 71 -6.66 10.85 -0.37
C VAL A 71 -6.67 9.33 -0.42
N TRP A 72 -5.50 8.74 -0.62
CA TRP A 72 -5.35 7.29 -0.57
C TRP A 72 -5.57 6.74 0.83
N LEU A 73 -5.09 7.42 1.88
CA LEU A 73 -5.38 7.05 3.27
C LEU A 73 -6.88 7.12 3.60
N GLU A 74 -7.59 8.13 3.08
CA GLU A 74 -9.06 8.21 3.19
C GLU A 74 -9.74 6.99 2.52
N MET A 75 -9.28 6.59 1.34
CA MET A 75 -9.77 5.40 0.64
C MET A 75 -9.49 4.12 1.44
N MET A 76 -8.28 3.95 1.97
CA MET A 76 -7.93 2.80 2.83
C MET A 76 -8.83 2.73 4.08
N GLY A 77 -9.11 3.88 4.71
CA GLY A 77 -10.02 3.97 5.84
C GLY A 77 -11.46 3.58 5.48
N ALA A 78 -11.96 4.05 4.34
CA ALA A 78 -13.28 3.68 3.84
C ALA A 78 -13.36 2.19 3.49
N LEU A 79 -12.35 1.65 2.82
CA LEU A 79 -12.22 0.23 2.50
C LEU A 79 -12.28 -0.65 3.75
N THR A 80 -11.48 -0.30 4.78
CA THR A 80 -11.39 -1.03 6.06
C THR A 80 -12.72 -1.00 6.81
N SER A 81 -13.40 0.14 6.81
CA SER A 81 -14.69 0.32 7.49
C SER A 81 -15.90 -0.10 6.65
N LYS A 82 -15.69 -0.56 5.41
CA LYS A 82 -16.73 -0.86 4.42
C LYS A 82 -17.68 0.31 4.20
N ALA A 83 -17.15 1.53 4.25
CA ALA A 83 -17.89 2.76 4.03
C ALA A 83 -17.86 3.16 2.56
N ASP A 84 -18.91 3.88 2.12
CA ASP A 84 -18.92 4.50 0.81
C ASP A 84 -17.73 5.47 0.66
N TYR A 85 -17.10 5.45 -0.52
CA TYR A 85 -16.02 6.34 -0.87
C TYR A 85 -16.31 6.99 -2.22
N LYS A 86 -16.14 8.31 -2.29
CA LYS A 86 -16.27 9.07 -3.54
C LYS A 86 -15.15 10.10 -3.61
N PRO A 87 -14.11 9.87 -4.40
CA PRO A 87 -13.01 10.83 -4.49
C PRO A 87 -13.46 12.10 -5.18
N THR A 88 -13.08 13.24 -4.62
CA THR A 88 -13.31 14.58 -5.20
C THR A 88 -12.06 15.19 -5.82
N ARG A 89 -10.91 14.53 -5.63
CA ARG A 89 -9.61 14.92 -6.15
C ARG A 89 -8.74 13.67 -6.38
N ILE A 90 -7.61 13.85 -7.06
CA ILE A 90 -6.66 12.78 -7.33
C ILE A 90 -5.95 12.38 -6.04
N GLY A 91 -5.80 11.08 -5.82
CA GLY A 91 -4.96 10.49 -4.78
C GLY A 91 -3.86 9.64 -5.38
N ILE A 92 -2.67 9.64 -4.78
CA ILE A 92 -1.51 8.90 -5.24
C ILE A 92 -0.97 8.00 -4.12
N SER A 93 -0.55 6.80 -4.49
CA SER A 93 0.20 5.89 -3.64
C SER A 93 1.30 5.18 -4.42
N TYR A 94 2.33 4.75 -3.70
CA TYR A 94 3.47 4.00 -4.19
C TYR A 94 3.59 2.66 -3.46
N MET A 95 3.90 1.61 -4.22
CA MET A 95 4.37 0.30 -3.74
C MET A 95 5.55 -0.13 -4.59
N LEU A 96 6.69 0.56 -4.44
CA LEU A 96 7.88 0.34 -5.28
C LEU A 96 8.66 -0.95 -4.98
N GLN A 97 8.26 -1.70 -3.95
CA GLN A 97 8.74 -3.07 -3.72
C GLN A 97 7.80 -4.13 -4.30
N GLY A 98 6.68 -3.72 -4.90
CA GLY A 98 5.61 -4.62 -5.32
C GLY A 98 4.85 -5.23 -4.14
N ASP A 99 3.98 -6.19 -4.46
CA ASP A 99 3.08 -6.87 -3.53
C ASP A 99 3.27 -8.41 -3.57
N ALA A 100 4.48 -8.88 -3.89
CA ALA A 100 4.77 -10.31 -4.04
C ALA A 100 4.34 -11.12 -2.79
N GLY A 101 3.44 -12.09 -2.97
CA GLY A 101 2.84 -12.86 -1.88
C GLY A 101 1.72 -12.16 -1.10
N GLY A 102 1.41 -10.91 -1.44
CA GLY A 102 0.37 -10.04 -0.86
C GLY A 102 -0.71 -9.61 -1.86
N GLY A 103 -0.78 -10.25 -3.04
CA GLY A 103 -1.78 -9.95 -4.05
C GLY A 103 -3.23 -10.13 -3.59
N VAL A 104 -4.17 -9.65 -4.40
CA VAL A 104 -5.60 -9.60 -4.10
C VAL A 104 -6.45 -10.03 -5.31
N SER A 105 -7.76 -10.21 -5.12
CA SER A 105 -8.70 -10.29 -6.25
C SER A 105 -8.75 -8.92 -6.93
N ASN A 106 -8.64 -8.91 -8.26
CA ASN A 106 -8.69 -7.70 -9.05
C ASN A 106 -10.09 -7.06 -9.09
N SER A 107 -11.16 -7.84 -8.91
CA SER A 107 -12.55 -7.36 -8.95
C SER A 107 -13.18 -7.18 -7.58
N ASP A 108 -12.81 -7.97 -6.58
CA ASP A 108 -13.45 -7.98 -5.26
C ASP A 108 -12.44 -7.72 -4.11
N PRO A 109 -12.42 -6.51 -3.53
CA PRO A 109 -11.55 -6.22 -2.39
C PRO A 109 -11.90 -7.01 -1.12
N TYR A 110 -13.05 -7.68 -1.08
CA TYR A 110 -13.53 -8.46 0.06
C TYR A 110 -13.58 -9.96 -0.21
N HIS A 111 -12.91 -10.43 -1.26
CA HIS A 111 -12.83 -11.86 -1.57
C HIS A 111 -12.31 -12.63 -0.35
N ALA A 112 -13.04 -13.65 0.11
CA ALA A 112 -12.76 -14.32 1.37
C ALA A 112 -11.39 -15.03 1.40
N SER A 113 -10.94 -15.51 0.24
CA SER A 113 -9.61 -16.09 0.03
C SER A 113 -8.92 -15.37 -1.13
N PRO A 114 -8.30 -14.20 -0.95
CA PRO A 114 -7.81 -13.39 -2.06
C PRO A 114 -6.84 -14.18 -2.98
N LYS A 115 -5.96 -14.98 -2.39
CA LYS A 115 -4.99 -15.85 -3.10
C LYS A 115 -5.61 -16.98 -3.93
N GLU A 116 -6.88 -17.28 -3.70
CA GLU A 116 -7.63 -18.32 -4.42
C GLU A 116 -8.63 -17.72 -5.41
N ALA A 117 -8.67 -16.39 -5.53
CA ALA A 117 -9.54 -15.71 -6.48
C ALA A 117 -9.14 -16.06 -7.91
N ALA A 118 -10.13 -16.27 -8.79
CA ALA A 118 -9.90 -16.59 -10.19
C ALA A 118 -9.17 -15.44 -10.94
N ASP A 119 -9.32 -14.21 -10.44
CA ASP A 119 -8.69 -12.99 -10.93
C ASP A 119 -7.62 -12.46 -9.95
N TYR A 120 -6.96 -13.37 -9.24
CA TYR A 120 -5.83 -13.02 -8.38
C TYR A 120 -4.76 -12.26 -9.16
N VAL A 121 -4.33 -11.13 -8.60
CA VAL A 121 -3.28 -10.31 -9.15
C VAL A 121 -2.26 -9.96 -8.08
N GLU A 122 -1.00 -10.19 -8.44
CA GLU A 122 0.16 -9.54 -7.84
C GLU A 122 0.70 -8.56 -8.87
N THR A 123 1.36 -7.50 -8.43
CA THR A 123 2.00 -6.49 -9.23
C THR A 123 3.42 -6.25 -8.70
N GLY A 124 4.38 -6.12 -9.61
CA GLY A 124 5.75 -5.71 -9.27
C GLY A 124 5.77 -4.26 -8.78
N PRO A 125 6.91 -3.56 -8.80
CA PRO A 125 6.96 -2.14 -8.46
C PRO A 125 5.89 -1.35 -9.22
N HIS A 126 5.03 -0.64 -8.49
CA HIS A 126 3.90 0.07 -9.11
C HIS A 126 3.51 1.35 -8.35
N MET A 127 2.76 2.19 -9.05
CA MET A 127 2.00 3.31 -8.49
C MET A 127 0.52 2.99 -8.53
N MET A 128 -0.23 3.64 -7.65
CA MET A 128 -1.69 3.57 -7.64
C MET A 128 -2.27 4.97 -7.64
N ILE A 129 -3.33 5.19 -8.42
CA ILE A 129 -3.95 6.49 -8.58
C ILE A 129 -5.47 6.38 -8.40
N ILE A 130 -5.99 7.15 -7.44
CA ILE A 130 -7.42 7.37 -7.28
C ILE A 130 -7.80 8.57 -8.15
N VAL A 131 -8.89 8.42 -8.92
CA VAL A 131 -9.54 9.49 -9.68
C VAL A 131 -11.06 9.37 -9.52
N PRO A 132 -11.82 10.44 -9.77
CA PRO A 132 -13.27 10.32 -9.98
C PRO A 132 -13.60 9.22 -11.00
N LYS A 133 -14.61 8.39 -10.71
CA LYS A 133 -14.89 7.15 -11.45
C LYS A 133 -15.12 7.37 -12.95
N GLU A 134 -15.71 8.52 -13.31
CA GLU A 134 -15.91 8.95 -14.69
C GLU A 134 -14.60 9.06 -15.51
N MET A 135 -13.47 9.35 -14.86
CA MET A 135 -12.15 9.46 -15.49
C MET A 135 -11.51 8.10 -15.80
N LEU A 136 -12.08 6.99 -15.31
CA LEU A 136 -11.62 5.63 -15.60
C LEU A 136 -12.10 5.13 -16.98
N THR A 137 -12.98 5.89 -17.64
CA THR A 137 -13.54 5.51 -18.94
C THR A 137 -12.44 5.30 -19.99
N GLY A 138 -12.42 4.12 -20.61
CA GLY A 138 -11.45 3.76 -21.66
C GLY A 138 -10.22 3.00 -21.15
N LEU A 139 -10.03 2.88 -19.83
CA LEU A 139 -9.01 1.98 -19.27
C LEU A 139 -9.53 0.53 -19.21
N THR A 140 -8.63 -0.41 -19.49
CA THR A 140 -8.86 -1.84 -19.29
C THR A 140 -8.87 -2.16 -17.79
N ASP A 141 -9.58 -3.20 -17.39
CA ASP A 141 -9.48 -3.85 -16.07
C ASP A 141 -8.63 -5.12 -16.10
N ASP A 142 -8.18 -5.55 -17.28
CA ASP A 142 -7.33 -6.73 -17.47
C ASP A 142 -5.84 -6.40 -17.23
N PRO A 143 -5.23 -6.87 -16.11
CA PRO A 143 -3.83 -6.62 -15.80
C PRO A 143 -2.85 -7.32 -16.77
N SER A 144 -3.29 -8.32 -17.53
CA SER A 144 -2.43 -9.04 -18.50
C SER A 144 -2.06 -8.21 -19.73
N LYS A 145 -2.69 -7.05 -19.91
CA LYS A 145 -2.44 -6.14 -21.05
C LYS A 145 -1.18 -5.29 -20.88
N GLY A 146 -0.45 -5.43 -19.77
CA GLY A 146 0.89 -4.88 -19.55
C GLY A 146 0.98 -3.37 -19.31
N GLY A 147 -0.10 -2.63 -19.52
CA GLY A 147 -0.19 -1.19 -19.22
C GLY A 147 -1.02 -0.90 -17.97
N PRO A 148 -1.34 0.38 -17.73
CA PRO A 148 -2.25 0.77 -16.65
C PRO A 148 -3.61 0.09 -16.78
N TYR A 149 -4.14 -0.36 -15.65
CA TYR A 149 -5.45 -1.02 -15.57
C TYR A 149 -6.24 -0.54 -14.36
N VAL A 150 -7.56 -0.76 -14.36
CA VAL A 150 -8.44 -0.43 -13.25
C VAL A 150 -8.62 -1.65 -12.36
N MET A 151 -8.22 -1.55 -11.10
CA MET A 151 -8.54 -2.51 -10.06
C MET A 151 -9.85 -2.12 -9.38
N TRP A 152 -10.63 -3.13 -8.96
CA TRP A 152 -11.93 -3.03 -8.28
C TRP A 152 -12.92 -2.11 -8.99
N LYS A 153 -12.91 -2.14 -10.33
CA LYS A 153 -13.60 -1.22 -11.24
C LYS A 153 -15.07 -0.96 -10.89
N ASP A 154 -15.80 -1.99 -10.47
CA ASP A 154 -17.23 -1.89 -10.19
C ASP A 154 -17.55 -1.43 -8.75
N THR A 155 -16.53 -1.23 -7.91
CA THR A 155 -16.68 -0.79 -6.51
C THR A 155 -16.50 0.74 -6.35
N PRO A 156 -16.78 1.29 -5.15
CA PRO A 156 -16.41 2.67 -4.79
C PRO A 156 -14.89 2.91 -4.65
N TYR A 157 -14.09 1.83 -4.56
CA TYR A 157 -12.65 1.88 -4.31
C TYR A 157 -11.82 1.74 -5.59
N ALA A 158 -12.46 1.87 -6.75
CA ALA A 158 -11.82 1.73 -8.04
C ALA A 158 -10.64 2.70 -8.19
N HIS A 159 -9.50 2.18 -8.60
CA HIS A 159 -8.26 2.95 -8.76
C HIS A 159 -7.45 2.39 -9.92
N ILE A 160 -6.56 3.23 -10.44
CA ILE A 160 -5.66 2.87 -11.53
C ILE A 160 -4.39 2.25 -10.93
N MET A 161 -4.04 1.07 -11.39
CA MET A 161 -2.75 0.43 -11.13
C MET A 161 -1.80 0.77 -12.27
N ILE A 162 -0.59 1.22 -11.94
CA ILE A 162 0.45 1.58 -12.93
C ILE A 162 1.73 0.82 -12.60
N PRO A 163 1.98 -0.34 -13.24
CA PRO A 163 3.27 -1.01 -13.16
C PRO A 163 4.39 -0.09 -13.67
N VAL A 164 5.50 -0.01 -12.94
CA VAL A 164 6.68 0.81 -13.31
C VAL A 164 7.94 -0.02 -13.53
N ALA A 165 7.90 -1.31 -13.18
CA ALA A 165 8.91 -2.31 -13.51
C ALA A 165 8.27 -3.71 -13.53
N ASP A 166 8.99 -4.68 -14.09
CA ASP A 166 8.61 -6.09 -14.03
C ASP A 166 8.66 -6.62 -12.57
N LYS A 167 7.97 -7.74 -12.35
CA LYS A 167 7.94 -8.46 -11.06
C LYS A 167 9.26 -9.13 -10.72
#